data_AF-A0A1F4P0D0-F1
#
_entry.id   AF-A0A1F4P0D0-F1
#
_cell.length_a   1.000
_cell.length_b   1.000
_cell.length_c   1.000
_cell.angle_alpha   90.00
_cell.angle_beta   90.00
_cell.angle_gamma   90.00
#
_symmetry.space_group_name_H-M   'P 1'
#
loop_
_entity.id
_entity.type
_entity.pdbx_description
1 polymer ?
#
loop_
_entity_poly.entity_id
_entity_poly.type
_entity_poly.pdbx_seq_one_letter_code
_entity_poly.pdbx_strand_id
1 'polypeptide(L)' 'MVTVEFAASLRRHVDCAPQNVAVGSLRAALEAAFAAAPELRHYVLDDQGNIRKHVAVFVNKT' A
#
# COMPACT_ATOMS: atom_id res chain seq x y z
N MET A 1 -11.68 9.58 -6.60
CA MET A 1 -11.02 8.26 -6.44
C MET A 1 -9.52 8.48 -6.48
N VAL A 2 -8.73 7.66 -5.82
CA VAL A 2 -7.26 7.68 -5.92
C VAL A 2 -6.76 6.29 -6.30
N THR A 3 -5.63 6.26 -7.01
CA THR A 3 -4.99 5.00 -7.43
C THR A 3 -3.83 4.69 -6.50
N VAL A 4 -3.81 3.46 -5.98
CA VAL A 4 -2.75 2.93 -5.13
C VAL A 4 -2.01 1.86 -5.93
N GLU A 5 -0.71 2.03 -6.06
CA GLU A 5 0.17 1.08 -6.75
C GLU A 5 1.30 0.67 -5.83
N PHE A 6 1.56 -0.63 -5.78
CA PHE A 6 2.68 -1.19 -5.07
C PHE A 6 3.84 -1.44 -6.02
N ALA A 7 5.06 -1.39 -5.50
CA ALA A 7 6.27 -1.64 -6.28
C ALA A 7 6.19 -3.00 -6.99
N ALA A 8 6.62 -3.05 -8.26
CA ALA A 8 6.52 -4.28 -9.05
C ALA A 8 7.28 -5.48 -8.44
N SER A 9 8.30 -5.22 -7.60
CA SER A 9 9.00 -6.26 -6.84
C SER A 9 8.08 -7.05 -5.92
N LEU A 10 7.01 -6.42 -5.40
CA LEU A 10 6.04 -7.05 -4.53
C LEU A 10 5.13 -8.04 -5.24
N ARG A 11 4.84 -7.81 -6.52
CA ARG A 11 3.95 -8.65 -7.33
C ARG A 11 4.44 -10.10 -7.47
N ARG A 12 5.72 -10.35 -7.19
CA ARG A 12 6.29 -11.71 -7.15
C ARG A 12 5.84 -12.53 -5.94
N HIS A 13 5.41 -11.85 -4.88
CA HIS A 13 5.06 -12.46 -3.61
C HIS A 13 3.58 -12.29 -3.26
N VAL A 14 2.99 -11.15 -3.64
CA VAL A 14 1.59 -10.83 -3.40
C VAL A 14 1.02 -10.24 -4.67
N ASP A 15 -0.07 -10.81 -5.20
CA ASP A 15 -0.75 -10.21 -6.35
C ASP A 15 -1.37 -8.87 -5.94
N CYS A 16 -0.77 -7.80 -6.44
CA CYS A 16 -1.11 -6.43 -6.09
C CYS A 16 -1.20 -5.58 -7.36
N ALA A 17 -2.24 -5.87 -8.14
CA ALA A 17 -2.68 -5.00 -9.22
C ALA A 17 -2.97 -3.57 -8.69
N PRO A 18 -2.80 -2.52 -9.51
CA PRO A 18 -3.23 -1.17 -9.17
C PRO A 18 -4.67 -1.15 -8.65
N GLN A 19 -4.88 -0.50 -7.52
CA GLN A 19 -6.17 -0.48 -6.85
C GLN A 19 -6.77 0.92 -6.85
N ASN A 20 -8.07 0.98 -7.03
CA ASN A 20 -8.84 2.20 -7.08
C ASN A 20 -9.64 2.33 -5.79
N VAL A 21 -9.27 3.29 -4.94
CA VAL A 21 -9.84 3.45 -3.60
C VAL A 21 -10.50 4.82 -3.42
N ALA A 22 -11.34 4.94 -2.40
CA ALA A 22 -11.97 6.20 -2.05
C ALA A 22 -10.93 7.28 -1.72
N VAL A 23 -11.27 8.55 -1.99
CA VAL A 23 -10.41 9.68 -1.61
C VAL A 23 -10.34 9.77 -0.09
N GLY A 24 -9.15 10.01 0.46
CA GLY A 24 -8.96 10.12 1.90
C GLY A 24 -7.51 10.35 2.28
N SER A 25 -7.20 10.10 3.55
CA SER A 25 -5.82 10.12 4.04
C SER A 25 -5.01 8.96 3.46
N LEU A 26 -3.68 9.08 3.48
CA LEU A 26 -2.79 7.98 3.11
C LEU A 26 -3.10 6.70 3.90
N ARG A 27 -3.40 6.83 5.20
CA ARG A 27 -3.80 5.69 6.04
C ARG A 27 -5.07 5.02 5.51
N ALA A 28 -6.11 5.79 5.22
CA ALA A 28 -7.37 5.24 4.71
C ALA A 28 -7.17 4.53 3.35
N ALA A 29 -6.35 5.09 2.47
CA ALA A 29 -6.02 4.48 1.18
C ALA A 29 -5.25 3.16 1.35
N LEU A 30 -4.27 3.10 2.26
CA LEU A 30 -3.51 1.89 2.56
C LEU A 30 -4.40 0.82 3.20
N GLU A 31 -5.25 1.16 4.16
CA GLU A 31 -6.17 0.20 4.79
C GLU A 31 -7.15 -0.40 3.76
N ALA A 32 -7.71 0.43 2.88
CA ALA A 32 -8.54 -0.06 1.79
C ALA A 32 -7.76 -1.00 0.85
N ALA A 33 -6.48 -0.69 0.58
CA ALA A 33 -5.64 -1.53 -0.26
C ALA A 33 -5.27 -2.87 0.41
N PHE A 34 -5.04 -2.86 1.72
CA PHE A 34 -4.79 -4.07 2.50
C PHE A 34 -6.03 -4.94 2.64
N ALA A 35 -7.24 -4.37 2.63
CA ALA A 35 -8.46 -5.16 2.61
C ALA A 35 -8.57 -6.04 1.35
N ALA A 36 -8.07 -5.56 0.21
CA ALA A 36 -8.02 -6.33 -1.03
C ALA A 36 -6.81 -7.28 -1.10
N ALA A 37 -5.69 -6.94 -0.45
CA ALA A 37 -4.48 -7.76 -0.41
C ALA A 37 -3.83 -7.73 0.99
N PRO A 38 -4.33 -8.56 1.94
CA PRO A 38 -3.93 -8.49 3.35
C PRO A 38 -2.43 -8.72 3.61
N GLU A 39 -1.79 -9.55 2.79
CA GLU A 39 -0.36 -9.88 2.92
C GLU A 39 0.56 -8.65 2.73
N LEU A 40 0.11 -7.65 1.97
CA LEU A 40 0.86 -6.39 1.77
C LEU A 40 1.04 -5.61 3.07
N ARG A 41 0.12 -5.78 4.03
CA ARG A 41 0.18 -5.06 5.31
C ARG A 41 1.49 -5.36 6.04
N HIS A 42 1.91 -6.63 6.06
CA HIS A 42 3.15 -7.04 6.73
C HIS A 42 4.41 -6.58 6.00
N TYR A 43 4.31 -6.32 4.69
CA TYR A 43 5.42 -5.76 3.93
C TYR A 43 5.54 -4.24 4.14
N VAL A 44 4.42 -3.53 4.17
CA VAL A 44 4.41 -2.07 4.22
C VAL A 44 4.56 -1.56 5.65
N LEU A 45 3.90 -2.21 6.61
CA LEU A 45 3.88 -1.82 8.01
C LEU A 45 4.72 -2.75 8.89
N ASP A 46 5.28 -2.18 9.96
CA ASP A 46 5.80 -2.94 11.09
C ASP A 46 4.68 -3.34 12.06
N ASP A 47 5.05 -4.04 13.13
CA ASP A 47 4.09 -4.55 14.13
C ASP A 47 3.45 -3.44 14.98
N GLN A 48 3.99 -2.22 14.91
CA GLN A 48 3.43 -1.01 15.55
C GLN A 48 2.52 -0.22 14.59
N GLY A 49 2.40 -0.65 13.33
CA GLY A 49 1.62 0.03 12.31
C GLY A 49 2.31 1.24 11.68
N ASN A 50 3.64 1.36 11.83
CA ASN A 50 4.43 2.38 11.13
C ASN A 50 4.94 1.83 9.79
N ILE A 51 5.21 2.73 8.84
CA ILE A 51 5.84 2.35 7.58
C ILE A 51 7.24 1.78 7.86
N ARG A 52 7.57 0.62 7.29
CA ARG A 52 8.89 0.01 7.46
C ARG A 52 9.98 0.90 6.89
N LYS A 53 11.17 0.89 7.53
CA LYS A 53 12.33 1.73 7.14
C LYS A 53 12.78 1.58 5.68
N HIS A 54 12.54 0.43 5.05
CA HIS A 54 12.92 0.17 3.66
C HIS A 54 11.78 0.45 2.66
N VAL A 55 10.62 0.89 3.13
CA VAL A 55 9.46 1.23 2.31
C VAL A 55 9.38 2.75 2.20
N ALA A 56 9.31 3.22 0.97
CA ALA A 56 9.04 4.61 0.66
C ALA A 56 7.63 4.74 0.09
N VAL A 57 6.91 5.78 0.50
CA VAL A 57 5.59 6.11 -0.02
C VAL A 57 5.69 7.44 -0.73
N PHE A 58 5.29 7.48 -1.99
CA PHE A 58 5.25 8.69 -2.81
C PHE A 58 3.80 9.04 -3.10
N VAL A 59 3.46 10.32 -3.01
CA VAL A 59 2.11 10.82 -3.30
C VAL A 59 2.22 11.73 -4.50
N ASN A 60 1.51 11.41 -5.58
CA ASN A 60 1.52 12.18 -6.84
C ASN A 60 2.92 12.39 -7.44
N LYS A 61 3.80 11.38 -7.33
CA LYS A 61 5.18 11.37 -7.86
C LYS A 61 6.16 12.31 -7.14
N THR A 62 5.85 12.69 -5.91
CA THR A 62 6.71 13.42 -4.97
C THR A 62 6.81 12.66 -3.66
#